data_AF-X0ZCM1-F1
#
_entry.id   AF-X0ZCM1-F1
#
_cell.length_a   1.000
_cell.length_b   1.000
_cell.length_c   1.000
_cell.angle_alpha   90.00
_cell.angle_beta   90.00
_cell.angle_gamma   90.00
#
_symmetry.space_group_name_H-M   'P 1'
#
loop_
_entity.id
_entity.type
_entity.pdbx_description
1 polymer ?
#
loop_
_entity_poly.entity_id
_entity_poly.type
_entity_poly.pdbx_seq_one_letter_code
_entity_poly.pdbx_strand_id
1 'polypeptide(L)'
;MYIIYDDFYLKHQNAPDHPENADRLTAIKEALNNWKFKDKIAIKKPRAATDRQVEMVHDKNYIQKIKNLSKMGGLSYLDPDTAVTKYTYDCALLAAGGCFVGLDLIFNI
;
A
#
# COMPACT_ATOMS: atom_id res chain seq x y z
N MET A 1 -11.89 6.43 -15.58
CA MET A 1 -11.69 5.43 -14.50
C MET A 1 -10.50 5.87 -13.68
N TYR A 2 -10.59 5.88 -12.35
CA TYR A 2 -9.46 6.24 -11.50
C TYR A 2 -8.72 4.99 -11.03
N ILE A 3 -7.40 5.08 -10.96
CA ILE A 3 -6.54 4.09 -10.31
C ILE A 3 -5.64 4.83 -9.33
N ILE A 4 -5.61 4.39 -8.07
CA ILE A 4 -4.79 5.02 -7.03
C ILE A 4 -3.49 4.23 -6.91
N TYR A 5 -2.37 4.84 -7.25
CA TYR A 5 -1.10 4.13 -7.32
C TYR A 5 0.11 5.04 -7.06
N ASP A 6 1.10 4.50 -6.34
CA ASP A 6 2.43 5.06 -6.20
C ASP A 6 3.49 3.97 -6.36
N ASP A 7 4.61 4.28 -7.05
CA ASP A 7 5.74 3.35 -7.16
C ASP A 7 6.41 3.08 -5.80
N PHE A 8 6.12 3.88 -4.78
CA PHE A 8 6.53 3.60 -3.41
C PHE A 8 6.00 2.25 -2.90
N TYR A 9 4.86 1.75 -3.40
CA TYR A 9 4.37 0.42 -3.03
C TYR A 9 5.36 -0.70 -3.36
N LEU A 10 6.23 -0.51 -4.37
CA LEU A 10 7.27 -1.47 -4.74
C LEU A 10 8.38 -1.58 -3.67
N LYS A 11 8.39 -0.68 -2.67
CA LYS A 11 9.33 -0.72 -1.54
C LYS A 11 8.91 -1.71 -0.46
N HIS A 12 7.64 -2.13 -0.41
CA HIS A 12 7.26 -3.27 0.42
C HIS A 12 7.83 -4.54 -0.21
N GLN A 13 8.49 -5.32 0.64
CA GLN A 13 9.14 -6.57 0.27
C GLN A 13 8.81 -7.58 1.36
N ASN A 14 8.41 -8.78 0.94
CA ASN A 14 8.29 -9.95 1.79
C ASN A 14 9.60 -10.75 1.80
N ALA A 15 9.56 -11.95 2.39
CA ALA A 15 10.64 -12.91 2.27
C ALA A 15 10.93 -13.23 0.79
N PRO A 16 12.17 -13.65 0.44
CA PRO A 16 12.47 -14.18 -0.88
C PRO A 16 11.46 -15.25 -1.30
N ASP A 17 11.12 -15.27 -2.60
CA ASP A 17 10.18 -16.22 -3.22
C ASP A 17 8.73 -16.16 -2.71
N HIS A 18 8.39 -15.17 -1.87
CA HIS A 18 7.02 -14.96 -1.41
C HIS A 18 6.10 -14.56 -2.59
N PRO A 19 4.89 -15.14 -2.70
CA PRO A 19 3.97 -14.85 -3.80
C PRO A 19 3.47 -13.41 -3.78
N GLU A 20 3.34 -12.80 -2.60
CA GLU A 20 3.08 -11.37 -2.45
C GLU A 20 4.41 -10.60 -2.58
N ASN A 21 4.67 -10.06 -3.78
CA ASN A 21 5.88 -9.31 -4.09
C ASN A 21 5.58 -8.14 -5.06
N ALA A 22 6.58 -7.28 -5.24
CA ALA A 22 6.48 -6.06 -6.05
C ALA A 22 6.17 -6.33 -7.54
N ASP A 23 6.56 -7.49 -8.08
CA ASP A 23 6.34 -7.82 -9.50
C ASP A 23 4.85 -7.95 -9.81
N ARG A 24 4.01 -8.28 -8.82
CA ARG A 24 2.54 -8.25 -8.97
C ARG A 24 2.05 -6.87 -9.41
N LEU A 25 2.56 -5.81 -8.78
CA LEU A 25 2.18 -4.43 -9.10
C LEU A 25 2.80 -3.96 -10.41
N THR A 26 4.05 -4.32 -10.68
CA THR A 26 4.72 -4.05 -11.96
C THR A 26 3.94 -4.67 -13.12
N ALA A 27 3.55 -5.95 -13.01
CA ALA A 27 2.77 -6.64 -14.02
C ALA A 27 1.40 -6.00 -14.27
N ILE A 28 0.71 -5.56 -13.20
CA ILE A 28 -0.56 -4.82 -13.33
C ILE A 28 -0.33 -3.49 -14.05
N LYS A 29 0.71 -2.72 -13.68
CA LYS A 29 1.04 -1.44 -14.31
C LYS A 29 1.34 -1.62 -15.80
N GLU A 30 2.10 -2.64 -16.17
CA GLU A 30 2.38 -2.99 -17.56
C GLU A 30 1.12 -3.37 -18.33
N ALA A 31 0.26 -4.23 -17.75
CA ALA A 31 -1.01 -4.62 -18.36
C ALA A 31 -1.91 -3.40 -18.61
N LEU A 32 -1.98 -2.46 -17.66
CA LEU A 32 -2.75 -1.21 -17.80
C LEU A 32 -2.18 -0.29 -18.89
N ASN A 33 -0.85 -0.19 -18.98
CA ASN A 33 -0.17 0.61 -20.01
C ASN A 33 -0.38 0.05 -21.43
N ASN A 34 -0.56 -1.26 -21.54
CA ASN A 34 -0.82 -1.95 -22.82
C ASN A 34 -2.31 -2.12 -23.11
N TRP A 35 -3.19 -1.71 -22.20
CA TRP A 35 -4.62 -1.86 -22.38
C TRP A 35 -5.16 -0.87 -23.41
N LYS A 36 -6.07 -1.33 -24.29
CA LYS A 36 -6.67 -0.52 -25.37
C LYS A 36 -7.42 0.73 -24.90
N PHE A 37 -7.72 0.83 -23.60
CA PHE A 37 -8.38 1.99 -23.00
C PHE A 37 -7.51 2.71 -21.97
N LYS A 38 -6.18 2.56 -22.04
CA LYS A 38 -5.23 3.23 -21.13
C LYS A 38 -5.48 4.74 -20.99
N ASP A 39 -5.89 5.41 -22.06
CA ASP A 39 -6.15 6.86 -22.07
C ASP A 39 -7.42 7.23 -21.28
N LYS A 40 -8.26 6.25 -20.91
CA LYS A 40 -9.41 6.43 -20.01
C LYS A 40 -9.06 6.21 -18.55
N ILE A 41 -7.82 5.85 -18.24
CA ILE A 41 -7.30 5.66 -16.88
C ILE A 41 -6.66 6.97 -16.41
N ALA A 42 -7.18 7.51 -15.31
CA ALA A 42 -6.55 8.59 -14.58
C ALA A 42 -5.86 8.00 -13.36
N ILE A 43 -4.52 7.89 -13.40
CA ILE A 43 -3.73 7.50 -12.24
C ILE A 43 -3.67 8.68 -11.27
N LYS A 44 -4.01 8.43 -10.01
CA LYS A 44 -3.95 9.41 -8.91
C LYS A 44 -3.02 8.90 -7.83
N LYS A 45 -2.35 9.84 -7.16
CA LYS A 45 -1.45 9.53 -6.07
C LYS A 45 -2.25 9.24 -4.80
N PRO A 46 -1.87 8.21 -4.02
CA PRO A 46 -2.37 8.07 -2.66
C PRO A 46 -1.84 9.21 -1.77
N ARG A 47 -2.46 9.36 -0.61
CA ARG A 47 -1.86 10.04 0.55
C ARG A 47 -1.71 9.01 1.67
N ALA A 48 -0.89 9.31 2.66
CA ALA A 48 -0.90 8.50 3.88
C ALA A 48 -2.26 8.63 4.59
N ALA A 49 -2.77 7.53 5.12
CA ALA A 49 -3.83 7.57 6.11
C ALA A 49 -3.35 8.32 7.36
N THR A 50 -4.23 9.10 7.98
CA THR A 50 -3.93 9.72 9.27
C THR A 50 -4.01 8.67 10.37
N ASP A 51 -3.32 8.90 11.51
CA ASP A 51 -3.41 8.01 12.67
C ASP A 51 -4.87 7.79 13.08
N ARG A 52 -5.69 8.85 13.09
CA ARG A 52 -7.13 8.76 13.35
C ARG A 52 -7.86 7.83 12.38
N GLN A 53 -7.54 7.87 11.08
CA GLN A 53 -8.18 7.00 10.08
C GLN A 53 -7.84 5.54 10.29
N VAL A 54 -6.60 5.22 10.67
CA VAL A 54 -6.19 3.84 10.98
C VAL A 54 -6.80 3.37 12.30
N GLU A 55 -6.85 4.25 13.30
CA GLU A 55 -7.46 4.00 14.62
C GLU A 55 -9.00 3.80 14.57
N MET A 56 -9.66 4.10 13.45
CA MET A 56 -11.08 3.77 13.28
C MET A 56 -11.34 2.26 13.22
N VAL A 57 -10.32 1.45 12.88
CA VAL A 57 -10.44 0.00 12.71
C VAL A 57 -9.48 -0.77 13.61
N HIS A 58 -8.30 -0.22 13.89
CA HIS A 58 -7.25 -0.89 14.65
C HIS A 58 -6.96 -0.22 15.98
N ASP A 59 -6.54 -1.01 16.98
CA ASP A 59 -6.06 -0.47 18.24
C ASP A 59 -4.67 0.17 18.11
N LYS A 60 -4.38 1.12 19.02
CA LYS A 60 -3.11 1.85 19.03
C LYS A 60 -1.89 0.95 19.23
N ASN A 61 -2.03 -0.14 19.98
CA ASN A 61 -0.91 -1.04 20.27
C ASN A 61 -0.51 -1.82 19.02
N TYR A 62 -1.47 -2.27 18.23
CA TYR A 62 -1.23 -2.93 16.94
C TYR A 62 -0.55 -1.99 15.94
N ILE A 63 -1.05 -0.75 15.80
CA ILE A 63 -0.45 0.27 14.94
C ILE A 63 1.00 0.52 15.35
N GLN A 64 1.26 0.70 16.65
CA GLN A 64 2.59 0.96 17.16
C GLN A 64 3.51 -0.26 17.00
N LYS A 65 3.00 -1.48 17.13
CA LYS A 65 3.75 -2.73 16.88
C LYS A 65 4.29 -2.74 15.45
N ILE A 66 3.45 -2.53 14.43
CA ILE A 66 3.88 -2.54 13.03
C ILE A 66 4.88 -1.41 12.77
N LYS A 67 4.59 -0.20 13.26
CA LYS A 67 5.49 0.96 13.11
C LYS A 67 6.87 0.68 13.70
N ASN A 68 6.94 0.03 14.86
CA ASN A 68 8.20 -0.33 15.51
C ASN A 68 8.95 -1.40 14.72
N LEU A 69 8.26 -2.45 14.26
CA LEU A 69 8.86 -3.50 13.43
C LEU A 69 9.46 -2.93 12.14
N SER A 70 8.73 -2.04 11.45
CA SER A 70 9.27 -1.35 10.27
C SER A 70 10.46 -0.45 10.60
N LYS A 71 10.44 0.28 11.72
CA LYS A 71 11.56 1.13 12.15
C LYS A 71 12.82 0.34 12.50
N MET A 72 12.68 -0.84 13.11
CA MET A 72 13.80 -1.74 13.38
C MET A 72 14.49 -2.16 12.07
N GLY A 73 13.73 -2.24 10.98
CA GLY A 73 14.23 -2.69 9.68
C GLY A 73 14.50 -4.19 9.68
N GLY A 74 15.22 -4.66 8.65
CA GLY A 74 15.41 -6.09 8.42
C GLY A 74 14.11 -6.79 8.05
N LEU A 75 14.10 -8.12 8.19
CA LEU A 75 12.94 -8.97 7.94
C LEU A 75 12.38 -9.45 9.29
N SER A 76 11.22 -8.92 9.66
CA SER A 76 10.44 -9.37 10.81
C SER A 76 9.13 -10.00 10.35
N TYR A 77 8.37 -10.61 11.25
CA TYR A 77 7.12 -11.30 10.93
C TYR A 77 6.01 -10.92 11.92
N LEU A 78 4.82 -10.63 11.42
CA LEU A 78 3.61 -10.49 12.24
C LEU A 78 2.99 -11.86 12.54
N ASP A 79 3.07 -12.75 11.57
CA ASP A 79 2.68 -14.16 11.59
C ASP A 79 3.59 -14.93 10.59
N PRO A 80 3.44 -16.27 10.42
CA PRO A 80 4.35 -17.05 9.57
C PRO A 80 4.45 -16.62 8.10
N ASP A 81 3.48 -15.88 7.56
CA ASP A 81 3.42 -15.52 6.13
C ASP A 81 3.39 -13.98 5.91
N THR A 82 3.27 -13.19 6.98
CA THR A 82 3.19 -11.74 6.89
C THR A 82 4.48 -11.09 7.35
N ALA A 83 5.36 -10.79 6.39
CA ALA A 83 6.62 -10.14 6.68
C ALA A 83 6.45 -8.62 6.87
N VAL A 84 7.26 -8.05 7.76
CA VAL A 84 7.38 -6.62 7.99
C VAL A 84 8.83 -6.21 7.78
N THR A 85 9.01 -5.33 6.82
CA THR A 85 10.30 -4.74 6.45
C THR A 85 10.27 -3.21 6.64
N LYS A 86 11.41 -2.57 6.36
CA LYS A 86 11.64 -1.13 6.56
C LYS A 86 10.50 -0.23 6.08
N TYR A 87 9.95 -0.49 4.89
CA TYR A 87 8.94 0.36 4.25
C TYR A 87 7.51 -0.15 4.38
N THR A 88 7.30 -1.24 5.12
CA THR A 88 5.98 -1.89 5.20
C THR A 88 4.94 -0.97 5.84
N TYR A 89 5.26 -0.34 6.97
CA TYR A 89 4.35 0.60 7.64
C TYR A 89 3.97 1.78 6.73
N ASP A 90 4.94 2.40 6.06
CA ASP A 90 4.70 3.54 5.18
C ASP A 90 3.86 3.14 3.94
N CYS A 91 4.16 1.96 3.35
CA CYS A 91 3.35 1.41 2.25
C CYS A 91 1.91 1.12 2.70
N ALA A 92 1.72 0.55 3.90
CA ALA A 92 0.40 0.27 4.46
C ALA A 92 -0.40 1.55 4.69
N LEU A 93 0.23 2.63 5.18
CA LEU A 93 -0.42 3.93 5.32
C LEU A 93 -0.83 4.52 3.97
N LEU A 94 0.03 4.43 2.94
CA LEU A 94 -0.31 4.88 1.59
C LEU A 94 -1.45 4.04 0.99
N ALA A 95 -1.47 2.73 1.20
CA ALA A 95 -2.52 1.85 0.71
C ALA A 95 -3.88 2.19 1.35
N ALA A 96 -3.92 2.32 2.67
CA ALA A 96 -5.12 2.72 3.40
C ALA A 96 -5.59 4.13 3.01
N GLY A 97 -4.67 5.10 2.94
CA GLY A 97 -5.02 6.47 2.54
C GLY A 97 -5.40 6.58 1.07
N GLY A 98 -4.90 5.69 0.21
CA GLY A 98 -5.33 5.57 -1.18
C GLY A 98 -6.80 5.18 -1.31
N CYS A 99 -7.34 4.37 -0.41
CA CYS A 99 -8.78 4.10 -0.35
C CYS A 99 -9.58 5.39 -0.10
N PHE A 100 -9.14 6.24 0.84
CA PHE A 100 -9.79 7.53 1.09
C PHE A 100 -9.73 8.45 -0.14
N VAL A 101 -8.58 8.54 -0.82
CA VAL A 101 -8.49 9.31 -2.09
C VAL A 101 -9.49 8.79 -3.12
N GLY A 102 -9.65 7.46 -3.22
CA GLY A 102 -10.65 6.86 -4.08
C GLY A 102 -12.08 7.26 -3.71
N LEU A 103 -12.42 7.28 -2.43
CA LEU A 103 -13.71 7.74 -1.94
C LEU A 103 -13.95 9.22 -2.25
N ASP A 104 -12.97 10.08 -2.00
CA ASP A 104 -13.04 11.52 -2.28
C ASP A 104 -13.34 11.76 -3.77
N LEU A 105 -12.68 11.00 -4.67
CA LEU A 105 -12.91 11.06 -6.12
C LEU A 105 -14.27 10.52 -6.57
N ILE A 106 -14.84 9.55 -5.86
CA ILE A 106 -16.16 8.99 -6.18
C ILE A 106 -17.27 9.93 -5.71
N PHE A 107 -17.13 10.50 -4.52
CA PHE A 107 -18.14 11.34 -3.89
C PHE A 107 -17.99 12.84 -4.20
N ASN A 108 -16.93 13.23 -4.95
CA ASN A 108 -16.58 14.62 -5.25
C ASN A 108 -16.39 15.48 -3.98
N ILE A 109 -15.71 14.94 -2.97
CA ILE A 109 -15.41 15.62 -1.70
C ILE A 109 -13.98 16.14 -1.72
#